data_AF-A0A9E5D873-F1
#
_entry.id   AF-A0A9E5D873-F1
#
_cell.length_a   1.000
_cell.length_b   1.000
_cell.length_c   1.000
_cell.angle_alpha   90.00
_cell.angle_beta   90.00
_cell.angle_gamma   90.00
#
_symmetry.space_group_name_H-M   'P 1'
#
loop_
_entity.id
_entity.type
_entity.pdbx_description
1 polymer ?
#
loop_
_entity_poly.entity_id
_entity_poly.type
_entity_poly.pdbx_seq_one_letter_code
_entity_poly.pdbx_strand_id
1 'polypeptide(L)' 'GPEEAKRLYEHTVQLFRDSGITVATGRFQEHMLVTLENDGPVTLMLDSADRQRPRRGSTSPIPSRPSTLGRGSP' A
#
# COMPACT_ATOMS: atom_id res chain seq x y z
N GLY A 1 -10.81 19.14 2.21
CA GLY A 1 -9.63 19.99 1.93
C GLY A 1 -8.39 19.40 2.59
N PRO A 2 -7.19 19.95 2.36
CA PRO A 2 -5.93 19.40 2.87
C PRO A 2 -5.93 19.12 4.38
N GLU A 3 -6.44 20.05 5.18
CA GLU A 3 -6.51 19.90 6.65
C GLU A 3 -7.41 18.74 7.09
N GLU A 4 -8.56 18.56 6.43
CA GLU A 4 -9.44 17.43 6.73
C GLU A 4 -8.80 16.10 6.31
N ALA A 5 -8.10 16.07 5.17
CA ALA A 5 -7.37 14.89 4.74
C ALA A 5 -6.24 14.53 5.72
N LYS A 6 -5.52 15.53 6.24
CA LYS A 6 -4.49 15.33 7.26
C LYS A 6 -5.07 14.78 8.56
N ARG A 7 -6.18 15.33 9.04
CA ARG A 7 -6.89 14.82 10.23
C ARG A 7 -7.31 13.36 10.07
N LEU A 8 -7.92 13.01 8.94
CA LEU A 8 -8.35 11.64 8.65
C LEU A 8 -7.15 10.68 8.53
N TYR A 9 -6.06 11.12 7.93
CA TYR A 9 -4.80 10.37 7.87
C TYR A 9 -4.27 10.07 9.28
N GLU A 10 -4.10 11.10 10.12
CA GLU A 10 -3.59 10.96 11.49
C GLU A 10 -4.49 10.08 12.35
N HIS A 11 -5.82 10.26 12.26
CA HIS A 11 -6.79 9.45 12.97
C HIS A 11 -6.71 7.97 12.56
N THR A 12 -6.62 7.69 11.26
CA THR A 12 -6.53 6.30 10.74
C THR A 12 -5.23 5.63 11.20
N VAL A 13 -4.11 6.34 11.18
CA VAL A 13 -2.84 5.85 11.71
C VAL A 13 -2.97 5.48 13.19
N GLN A 14 -3.66 6.31 13.98
CA GLN A 14 -3.87 6.00 15.40
C GLN A 14 -4.71 4.73 15.58
N LEU A 15 -5.79 4.56 14.82
CA LEU A 15 -6.61 3.35 14.85
C LEU A 15 -5.80 2.08 14.55
N PHE A 16 -4.85 2.13 13.61
CA PHE A 16 -3.96 1.00 13.33
C PHE A 16 -2.95 0.74 14.46
N ARG A 17 -2.45 1.78 15.13
CA ARG A 17 -1.58 1.59 16.31
C ARG A 17 -2.35 0.94 17.46
N ASP A 18 -3.59 1.40 17.68
CA ASP A 18 -4.45 0.88 18.74
C ASP A 18 -4.88 -0.58 18.48
N SER A 19 -4.89 -1.03 17.22
CA SER A 19 -5.16 -2.44 16.89
C SER A 19 -3.99 -3.38 17.21
N GLY A 20 -2.86 -2.87 17.71
CA GLY A 20 -1.72 -3.67 18.16
C GLY A 20 -0.78 -4.17 17.06
N ILE A 21 -0.92 -3.67 15.83
CA ILE A 21 0.03 -3.95 14.75
C ILE A 21 1.18 -2.92 14.79
N THR A 22 2.35 -3.33 14.32
CA THR A 22 3.47 -2.38 14.15
C THR A 22 3.16 -1.44 12.99
N VAL A 23 3.08 -0.13 13.28
CA VAL A 23 2.77 0.90 12.28
C VAL A 23 3.94 1.85 12.13
N ALA A 24 4.51 1.92 10.92
CA ALA A 24 5.43 2.97 10.50
C ALA A 24 4.73 3.91 9.51
N THR A 25 5.08 5.20 9.54
CA THR A 25 4.48 6.24 8.69
C THR A 25 5.54 7.10 8.03
N GLY A 26 5.20 7.67 6.87
CA GLY A 26 5.95 8.78 6.27
C GLY A 26 5.52 10.14 6.83
N ARG A 27 5.68 11.19 6.02
CA ARG A 27 5.21 12.55 6.30
C ARG A 27 4.11 12.96 5.31
N PHE A 28 2.99 13.47 5.82
CA PHE A 28 1.85 13.90 5.01
C PHE A 28 2.20 15.13 4.18
N GLN A 29 1.83 15.14 2.90
CA GLN A 29 2.12 16.22 1.94
C GLN A 29 3.61 16.52 1.69
N GLU A 30 4.49 15.57 1.96
CA GLU A 30 5.91 15.67 1.65
C GLU A 30 6.28 14.84 0.42
N HIS A 31 7.28 15.31 -0.34
CA HIS A 31 7.89 14.51 -1.39
C HIS A 31 8.74 13.39 -0.74
N MET A 32 8.40 12.14 -1.03
CA MET A 32 9.05 10.97 -0.40
C MET A 32 9.50 9.94 -1.42
N LEU A 33 10.69 9.39 -1.18
CA LEU A 33 11.16 8.16 -1.82
C LEU A 33 10.87 6.99 -0.87
N VAL A 34 9.98 6.08 -1.28
CA VAL A 34 9.56 4.92 -0.46
C VAL A 34 10.10 3.65 -1.11
N THR A 35 10.94 2.92 -0.37
CA THR A 35 11.42 1.60 -0.78
C THR A 35 10.47 0.52 -0.25
N LEU A 36 10.21 -0.50 -1.06
CA LEU A 36 9.31 -1.60 -0.72
C LEU A 36 9.84 -2.91 -1.31
N GLU A 37 9.96 -3.94 -0.47
CA GLU A 37 10.27 -5.31 -0.88
C GLU A 37 9.01 -6.16 -0.70
N ASN A 38 8.42 -6.59 -1.82
CA ASN A 38 7.23 -7.46 -1.80
C ASN A 38 7.67 -8.92 -1.96
N ASP A 39 7.65 -9.69 -0.87
CA ASP A 39 7.82 -11.15 -0.92
C ASP A 39 6.54 -11.80 -1.48
N GLY A 40 6.56 -12.21 -2.76
CA GLY A 40 5.34 -12.52 -3.51
C GLY A 40 5.46 -12.28 -5.01
N PRO A 41 4.77 -11.31 -5.64
CA PRO A 41 4.22 -10.04 -5.14
C PRO A 41 2.69 -10.02 -4.99
N VAL A 42 2.17 -9.54 -3.86
CA VAL A 42 0.73 -9.42 -3.60
C VAL A 42 0.35 -7.96 -3.38
N THR A 43 -0.52 -7.43 -4.24
CA THR A 43 -1.09 -6.08 -4.12
C THR A 43 -2.59 -6.19 -3.94
N LEU A 44 -3.13 -5.64 -2.84
CA LEU A 44 -4.56 -5.60 -2.54
C LEU A 44 -5.08 -4.17 -2.65
N MET A 45 -6.16 -3.97 -3.41
CA MET A 45 -6.90 -2.70 -3.46
C MET A 45 -8.12 -2.79 -2.56
N LEU A 46 -8.30 -1.80 -1.68
CA LEU A 46 -9.41 -1.72 -0.73
C LEU A 46 -10.06 -0.34 -0.81
N ASP A 47 -11.38 -0.30 -0.88
CA ASP A 47 -12.18 0.92 -0.82
C ASP A 47 -13.30 0.73 0.23
N SER A 48 -13.40 1.67 1.16
CA SER A 48 -14.45 1.69 2.19
C SER A 48 -15.86 1.76 1.59
N ALA A 49 -16.04 2.40 0.43
CA ALA A 49 -17.31 2.47 -0.28
C ALA A 49 -17.76 1.10 -0.80
N ASP A 50 -16.81 0.22 -1.13
CA ASP A 50 -17.08 -1.13 -1.63
C ASP A 50 -17.27 -2.17 -0.51
N ARG A 51 -17.20 -1.77 0.77
CA ARG A 51 -17.27 -2.71 1.92
C ARG A 51 -18.48 -3.64 1.91
N GLN A 52 -19.63 -3.14 1.45
CA GLN A 52 -20.88 -3.89 1.37
C GLN A 52 -21.18 -4.41 -0.04
N ARG A 53 -20.31 -4.10 -1.01
CA ARG A 53 -20.49 -4.51 -2.39
C ARG A 53 -20.13 -6.00 -2.52
N PRO A 54 -20.98 -6.83 -3.14
CA PRO A 54 -20.63 -8.21 -3.42
C PRO A 54 -19.36 -8.27 -4.28
N ARG A 55 -18.34 -9.00 -3.83
CA ARG A 55 -17.10 -9.20 -4.60
C ARG A 55 -17.46 -9.90 -5.91
N ARG A 56 -17.33 -9.20 -7.05
CA ARG A 56 -17.36 -9.85 -8.38
C ARG A 56 -16.07 -10.66 -8.51
N GLY A 57 -16.17 -11.98 -8.52
CA GLY A 57 -15.01 -12.83 -8.74
C GLY A 57 -14.52 -12.69 -10.19
N SER A 58 -13.29 -12.23 -10.39
CA SER A 58 -12.56 -12.47 -11.64
C SER A 58 -11.06 -12.26 -11.46
N THR A 59 -10.36 -13.39 -11.55
CA THR A 59 -8.97 -13.62 -11.96
C THR A 59 -8.35 -12.48 -12.79
N SER A 60 -7.22 -11.94 -12.33
CA SER A 60 -6.27 -11.24 -13.20
C SER A 60 -4.94 -12.00 -13.15
N PRO A 61 -4.40 -12.50 -14.27
CA PRO A 61 -3.15 -13.26 -14.27
C PRO A 61 -1.98 -12.31 -13.97
N ILE A 62 -1.23 -12.59 -12.90
CA ILE A 62 0.03 -11.92 -12.61
C ILE A 62 0.97 -12.17 -13.79
N PRO A 63 1.48 -11.16 -14.52
CA PRO A 63 2.47 -11.39 -15.55
C PRO A 63 3.75 -11.94 -14.91
N SER A 64 4.15 -13.14 -15.33
CA SER A 64 5.35 -13.84 -14.91
C SER A 64 6.63 -13.04 -15.23
N ARG A 65 7.55 -12.97 -14.26
CA ARG A 65 8.85 -12.26 -14.36
C ARG A 65 9.64 -12.70 -15.59
N PRO A 66 10.21 -11.79 -16.41
CA PRO A 66 11.29 -12.17 -17.29
C PRO A 66 12.58 -12.33 -16.48
N SER A 67 13.04 -13.58 -16.40
CA SER A 67 14.40 -13.95 -16.00
C SER A 67 15.39 -13.52 -17.09
N THR A 68 16.34 -12.61 -16.84
CA THR A 68 17.77 -12.76 -17.22
C THR A 68 18.68 -11.53 -16.94
N LEU A 69 19.85 -11.87 -16.38
CA LEU A 69 21.22 -11.42 -16.69
C LEU A 69 21.60 -9.92 -16.68
N GLY A 70 22.55 -9.59 -15.78
CA GLY A 70 23.91 -9.25 -16.22
C GLY A 70 24.40 -7.80 -16.01
N ARG A 71 25.57 -7.71 -15.35
CA ARG A 71 26.55 -6.60 -15.30
C ARG A 71 26.07 -5.31 -14.62
N GLY A 72 26.81 -4.68 -13.74
CA GLY A 72 28.20 -4.81 -13.30
C GLY A 72 28.52 -3.52 -12.54
N SER A 73 29.40 -3.61 -11.54
CA SER A 73 29.96 -2.48 -10.81
C SER A 73 30.54 -1.40 -11.76
N PRO A 74 30.67 -0.17 -11.26
CA PRO A 74 31.96 0.18 -10.66
C PRO A 74 31.87 0.45 -9.16
#